data_AF-A0A2X4VX90-F1
#
_entry.id   AF-A0A2X4VX90-F1
#
_cell.length_a   1.000
_cell.length_b   1.000
_cell.length_c   1.000
_cell.angle_alpha   90.00
_cell.angle_beta   90.00
_cell.angle_gamma   90.00
#
_symmetry.space_group_name_H-M   'P 1'
#
loop_
_entity.id
_entity.type
_entity.pdbx_description
1 polymer ?
#
loop_
_entity_poly.entity_id
_entity_poly.type
_entity_poly.pdbx_seq_one_letter_code
_entity_poly.pdbx_strand_id
1 'polypeptide(L)' 'MNNEILEIGKITKAISSSGELLRHSETSQQALDNLKEAENSLNRALNHILSPERNNRYT' A
#
# COMPACT_ATOMS: atom_id res chain seq x y z
N MET A 1 -6.45 -10.54 11.55
CA MET A 1 -5.42 -11.02 10.60
C MET A 1 -5.91 -11.19 9.16
N ASN A 2 -6.84 -12.11 8.84
CA ASN A 2 -7.29 -12.28 7.43
C ASN A 2 -8.00 -11.06 6.83
N ASN A 3 -8.81 -10.34 7.62
CA ASN A 3 -9.49 -9.11 7.15
C ASN A 3 -8.50 -7.95 6.92
N GLU A 4 -7.47 -7.82 7.75
CA GLU A 4 -6.50 -6.72 7.63
C GLU A 4 -5.61 -6.88 6.38
N ILE A 5 -5.20 -8.12 6.07
CA ILE A 5 -4.44 -8.42 4.85
C ILE A 5 -5.31 -8.16 3.61
N LEU A 6 -6.60 -8.50 3.65
CA LEU A 6 -7.53 -8.24 2.56
C LEU A 6 -7.76 -6.74 2.34
N GLU A 7 -7.96 -5.97 3.42
CA GLU A 7 -8.12 -4.51 3.34
C GLU A 7 -6.86 -3.81 2.82
N ILE A 8 -5.67 -4.23 3.25
CA ILE A 8 -4.41 -3.67 2.72
C ILE A 8 -4.28 -3.97 1.21
N GLY A 9 -4.61 -5.19 0.77
CA GLY A 9 -4.59 -5.54 -0.65
C GLY A 9 -5.54 -4.70 -1.51
N LYS A 10 -6.70 -4.30 -0.98
CA LYS A 10 -7.63 -3.37 -1.66
C LYS A 10 -7.04 -1.96 -1.77
N ILE A 11 -6.42 -1.47 -0.69
CA ILE A 11 -5.82 -0.13 -0.66
C ILE A 11 -4.64 -0.04 -1.64
N THR A 12 -3.76 -1.04 -1.67
CA THR A 12 -2.63 -1.07 -2.63
C THR A 12 -3.14 -0.99 -4.07
N LYS A 13 -4.15 -1.78 -4.44
CA LYS A 13 -4.75 -1.73 -5.79
C LYS A 13 -5.36 -0.37 -6.13
N ALA A 14 -6.02 0.27 -5.18
CA ALA A 14 -6.62 1.59 -5.38
C ALA A 14 -5.56 2.67 -5.63
N ILE A 15 -4.42 2.60 -4.92
CA ILE A 15 -3.29 3.54 -5.09
C ILE A 15 -2.65 3.35 -6.47
N SER A 16 -2.33 2.11 -6.86
CA SER A 16 -1.72 1.85 -8.17
C SER A 16 -2.65 2.28 -9.32
N SER A 17 -3.96 2.00 -9.22
CA SER A 17 -4.96 2.43 -10.22
C SER A 17 -5.08 3.95 -10.31
N SER A 18 -5.02 4.66 -9.18
CA SER A 18 -5.02 6.12 -9.14
C SER A 18 -3.75 6.71 -9.76
N GLY A 19 -2.60 6.06 -9.55
CA GLY A 19 -1.33 6.42 -10.17
C GLY A 19 -1.37 6.29 -11.69
N GLU A 20 -1.94 5.21 -12.21
CA GLU A 20 -2.13 5.04 -13.66
C GLU A 20 -3.05 6.10 -14.25
N LEU A 21 -4.20 6.37 -13.62
CA LEU A 21 -5.15 7.41 -14.06
C LEU A 21 -4.49 8.79 -14.11
N LEU A 22 -3.74 9.17 -13.08
CA LEU A 22 -3.05 10.47 -13.04
C LEU A 22 -1.94 10.58 -14.08
N ARG A 23 -1.24 9.47 -14.38
CA ARG A 23 -0.21 9.44 -15.43
C ARG A 23 -0.81 9.69 -16.82
N HIS A 24 -2.08 9.35 -17.01
CA HIS A 24 -2.83 9.62 -18.24
C HIS A 24 -3.54 10.98 -18.26
N SER A 25 -3.60 11.70 -17.13
CA SER A 25 -4.47 12.88 -16.92
C SER A 25 -3.72 14.22 -16.95
N GLU A 26 -2.53 14.33 -17.55
CA GLU A 26 -1.67 15.54 -17.53
C GLU A 26 -1.46 16.13 -16.12
N THR A 27 -1.64 15.32 -15.07
CA THR A 27 -1.70 15.81 -13.70
C THR A 27 -0.32 15.90 -13.10
N SER A 28 -0.13 16.86 -12.19
CA SER A 28 1.17 17.27 -11.64
C SER A 28 1.98 16.08 -11.10
N GLN A 29 3.25 16.00 -11.50
CA GLN A 29 4.23 14.99 -11.05
C GLN A 29 4.19 14.73 -9.53
N GLN A 30 3.95 15.79 -8.74
CA GLN A 30 3.81 15.73 -7.30
C GLN A 30 2.68 14.79 -6.80
N ALA A 31 1.56 14.69 -7.54
CA ALA A 31 0.47 13.77 -7.19
C ALA A 31 0.87 12.31 -7.41
N LEU A 32 1.63 12.03 -8.47
CA LEU A 32 2.21 10.71 -8.73
C LEU A 32 3.22 10.32 -7.66
N ASP A 33 4.05 11.28 -7.21
CA ASP A 33 5.05 11.06 -6.18
C ASP A 33 4.40 10.76 -4.81
N ASN A 34 3.37 11.52 -4.43
CA ASN A 34 2.59 11.28 -3.22
C ASN A 34 1.94 9.88 -3.21
N LEU A 35 1.45 9.41 -4.36
CA LEU A 35 0.86 8.07 -4.47
C LEU A 35 1.90 6.97 -4.35
N LYS A 36 3.08 7.13 -4.96
CA LYS A 36 4.20 6.20 -4.78
C LYS A 36 4.64 6.11 -3.31
N GLU A 37 4.70 7.23 -2.61
CA GLU A 37 5.01 7.23 -1.17
C GLU A 37 3.95 6.50 -0.34
N ALA A 38 2.66 6.69 -0.67
CA ALA A 38 1.57 5.99 -0.02
C ALA A 38 1.66 4.47 -0.25
N GLU A 39 1.90 4.03 -1.49
CA GLU A 39 2.09 2.62 -1.85
C GLU A 39 3.27 1.99 -1.08
N ASN A 40 4.41 2.68 -1.05
CA ASN A 40 5.59 2.23 -0.33
C ASN A 40 5.37 2.15 1.18
N SER A 41 4.61 3.08 1.75
CA SER A 41 4.28 3.07 3.19
C SER A 41 3.36 1.91 3.54
N LEU A 42 2.38 1.60 2.69
CA LEU A 42 1.51 0.44 2.84
C LEU A 42 2.27 -0.88 2.70
N ASN A 43 3.16 -1.00 1.73
CA ASN A 43 3.99 -2.21 1.58
C ASN A 43 4.87 -2.44 2.82
N ARG A 44 5.43 -1.37 3.41
CA ARG A 44 6.18 -1.46 4.67
C ARG A 44 5.30 -1.91 5.82
N ALA A 45 4.09 -1.36 5.96
CA ALA A 45 3.14 -1.77 6.98
C ALA A 45 2.70 -3.25 6.82
N LEU A 46 2.45 -3.68 5.58
CA LEU A 46 2.11 -5.07 5.28
C LEU A 46 3.25 -6.02 5.67
N ASN A 47 4.49 -5.71 5.27
CA ASN A 47 5.66 -6.51 5.62
C ASN A 47 5.88 -6.57 7.14
N HIS A 48 5.60 -5.49 7.86
CA HIS A 48 5.66 -5.48 9.33
C HIS A 48 4.59 -6.36 9.98
N ILE A 49 3.36 -6.38 9.43
CA ILE A 49 2.27 -7.26 9.91
C ILE A 49 2.56 -8.73 9.60
N LEU A 50 3.11 -9.01 8.42
CA LEU A 50 3.44 -10.36 7.96
C LEU A 50 4.77 -10.89 8.52
N SER A 51 5.57 -10.03 9.16
CA SER A 51 6.86 -10.43 9.73
C SER A 51 6.67 -11.48 10.83
N PRO A 52 7.41 -12.61 10.77
CA PRO A 52 7.28 -13.71 11.72
C PRO A 52 7.60 -13.32 13.16
N GLU A 53 8.33 -12.22 13.41
CA GLU A 53 8.57 -11.70 14.77
C GLU A 53 7.29 -11.33 15.53
N ARG A 54 6.22 -10.96 14.82
CA ARG A 54 4.90 -10.72 15.45
C ARG A 54 4.09 -11.99 15.62
N ASN A 55 4.31 -13.01 14.78
CA ASN A 55 3.62 -14.30 14.84
C ASN A 55 4.13 -15.20 15.99
N ASN A 56 5.31 -14.88 16.54
CA ASN A 56 5.93 -15.61 17.65
C ASN A 56 5.75 -14.94 19.04
N ARG A 57 5.09 -13.77 19.12
CA ARG A 57 4.78 -13.10 20.40
C ARG A 57 3.40 -13.44 20.97
N TYR A 58 2.65 -14.33 20.31
CA TYR A 58 1.32 -14.80 20.71
C TYR A 58 1.22 -16.33 20.83
N THR A 59 2.34 -17.06 20.76
CA THR A 59 2.44 -18.48 21.17
C THR A 59 3.07 -18.55 22.56
#